data_AF-A0A7W3YVU6-F1
#
_entry.id   AF-A0A7W3YVU6-F1
#
_cell.length_a   1.000
_cell.length_b   1.000
_cell.length_c   1.000
_cell.angle_alpha   90.00
_cell.angle_beta   90.00
_cell.angle_gamma   90.00
#
_symmetry.space_group_name_H-M   'P 1'
#
loop_
_entity.id
_entity.type
_entity.pdbx_description
1 polymer ?
#
loop_
_entity_poly.entity_id
_entity_poly.type
_entity_poly.pdbx_seq_one_letter_code
_entity_poly.pdbx_strand_id
1 'polypeptide(L)'
;MLLETIERQTGDNPQWSVIWLHGLGADGNDFVPIVPELVRRHWPAMRFVFPHAPVRAVTINGGARMRAWYDIVGMDLASRADTAGVAESIAQVDALIQREVQRGIAPARILLAGFSQGGAITLSYGLQATPPLAGLVAMSTYLPDPASAASRLVAGATAQPVFFAHGSADPVVPLALGELSMQTLRGLGFTVQGHRYPMAHQVCGEEIKDLADWIEQRLQLPA
;
A
#
# COMPACT_ATOMS: atom_id res chain seq x y z
N MET A 1 -15.23 11.18 -5.53
CA MET A 1 -15.80 10.13 -6.41
C MET A 1 -15.12 8.83 -6.05
N LEU A 2 -15.86 7.72 -5.96
CA LEU A 2 -15.30 6.41 -5.64
C LEU A 2 -14.56 5.84 -6.86
N LEU A 3 -13.41 5.21 -6.65
CA LEU A 3 -12.66 4.55 -7.73
C LEU A 3 -13.41 3.31 -8.23
N GLU A 4 -13.23 3.02 -9.52
CA GLU A 4 -13.57 1.71 -10.08
C GLU A 4 -12.69 0.65 -9.42
N THR A 5 -13.28 -0.50 -9.06
CA THR A 5 -12.59 -1.57 -8.34
C THR A 5 -12.94 -2.94 -8.88
N ILE A 6 -11.95 -3.83 -8.96
CA ILE A 6 -12.18 -5.27 -9.02
C ILE A 6 -12.29 -5.80 -7.59
N GLU A 7 -13.32 -6.61 -7.33
CA GLU A 7 -13.49 -7.26 -6.02
C GLU A 7 -13.34 -8.78 -6.14
N ARG A 8 -12.70 -9.38 -5.13
CA ARG A 8 -12.62 -10.83 -4.93
C ARG A 8 -12.95 -11.14 -3.48
N GLN A 9 -13.79 -12.14 -3.25
CA GLN A 9 -14.09 -12.63 -1.91
C GLN A 9 -13.57 -14.05 -1.78
N THR A 10 -12.94 -14.36 -0.65
CA THR A 10 -12.40 -15.71 -0.38
C THR A 10 -13.43 -16.65 0.24
N GLY A 11 -14.61 -16.12 0.58
CA GLY A 11 -15.77 -16.84 1.11
C GLY A 11 -16.92 -15.87 1.39
N ASP A 12 -18.05 -16.41 1.83
CA ASP A 12 -19.23 -15.62 2.18
C ASP A 12 -19.00 -14.77 3.43
N ASN A 13 -19.69 -13.62 3.52
CA ASN A 13 -19.66 -12.73 4.69
C ASN A 13 -18.23 -12.36 5.14
N PRO A 14 -17.45 -11.67 4.29
CA PRO A 14 -16.07 -11.35 4.61
C PRO A 14 -15.96 -10.57 5.92
N GLN A 15 -15.04 -10.97 6.78
CA GLN A 15 -14.78 -10.34 8.07
C GLN A 15 -13.62 -9.35 8.03
N TRP A 16 -12.81 -9.42 6.96
CA TRP A 16 -11.64 -8.59 6.72
C TRP A 16 -11.70 -7.98 5.33
N SER A 17 -11.00 -6.85 5.14
CA SER A 17 -10.78 -6.27 3.80
C SER A 17 -9.32 -6.00 3.54
N VAL A 18 -8.89 -6.25 2.31
CA VAL A 18 -7.56 -5.90 1.81
C VAL A 18 -7.75 -4.99 0.60
N ILE A 19 -7.35 -3.73 0.72
CA ILE A 19 -7.35 -2.80 -0.40
C ILE A 19 -5.92 -2.78 -0.96
N TRP A 20 -5.76 -3.08 -2.26
CA TRP A 20 -4.44 -3.30 -2.86
C TRP A 20 -4.19 -2.37 -4.05
N LEU A 21 -3.24 -1.46 -3.88
CA LEU A 21 -2.92 -0.40 -4.85
C LEU A 21 -1.80 -0.85 -5.80
N HIS A 22 -2.09 -0.87 -7.10
CA HIS A 22 -1.13 -1.24 -8.15
C HIS A 22 -0.04 -0.17 -8.38
N GLY A 23 1.00 -0.53 -9.14
CA GLY A 23 2.08 0.38 -9.53
C GLY A 23 1.73 1.30 -10.71
N LEU A 24 2.64 2.22 -11.07
CA LEU A 24 2.46 3.13 -12.20
C LEU A 24 2.21 2.37 -13.52
N GLY A 25 1.22 2.79 -14.30
CA GLY A 25 0.94 2.24 -15.63
C GLY A 25 0.19 0.89 -15.64
N ALA A 26 0.12 0.21 -14.50
CA ALA A 26 -0.68 -1.00 -14.29
C ALA A 26 -2.16 -0.67 -14.02
N ASP A 27 -2.94 -1.66 -13.62
CA ASP A 27 -4.34 -1.49 -13.22
C ASP A 27 -4.73 -2.50 -12.11
N GLY A 28 -5.98 -2.43 -11.63
CA GLY A 28 -6.47 -3.32 -10.58
C GLY A 28 -6.39 -4.82 -10.87
N ASN A 29 -6.20 -5.28 -12.11
CA ASN A 29 -5.99 -6.68 -12.43
C ASN A 29 -4.60 -7.19 -12.02
N ASP A 30 -3.61 -6.30 -11.90
CA ASP A 30 -2.18 -6.61 -11.73
C ASP A 30 -1.92 -7.55 -10.53
N PHE A 31 -2.65 -7.33 -9.43
CA PHE A 31 -2.53 -8.12 -8.21
C PHE A 31 -3.69 -9.07 -7.95
N VAL A 32 -4.69 -9.18 -8.83
CA VAL A 32 -5.78 -10.17 -8.66
C VAL A 32 -5.25 -11.61 -8.54
N PRO A 33 -4.24 -12.04 -9.32
CA PRO A 33 -3.69 -13.40 -9.21
C PRO A 33 -3.01 -13.72 -7.87
N ILE A 34 -2.68 -12.72 -7.04
CA ILE A 34 -2.00 -12.96 -5.75
C ILE A 34 -2.92 -13.64 -4.72
N VAL A 35 -4.24 -13.48 -4.87
CA VAL A 35 -5.24 -13.96 -3.88
C VAL A 35 -5.10 -15.47 -3.59
N PRO A 36 -5.12 -16.37 -4.59
CA PRO A 36 -4.95 -17.81 -4.34
C PRO A 36 -3.56 -18.20 -3.81
N GLU A 37 -2.53 -17.38 -4.03
CA GLU A 37 -1.16 -17.65 -3.55
C GLU A 37 -0.96 -17.18 -2.10
N LEU A 38 -1.63 -16.09 -1.72
CA LEU A 38 -1.51 -15.45 -0.41
C LEU A 38 -2.42 -16.09 0.65
N VAL A 39 -3.67 -16.39 0.28
CA VAL A 39 -4.72 -16.74 1.25
C VAL A 39 -4.59 -18.19 1.72
N ARG A 40 -4.56 -18.38 3.04
CA ARG A 40 -4.53 -19.72 3.65
C ARG A 40 -5.95 -20.23 3.88
N ARG A 41 -6.13 -21.56 3.77
CA ARG A 41 -7.46 -22.21 3.85
C ARG A 41 -8.21 -21.97 5.16
N HIS A 42 -7.50 -21.76 6.26
CA HIS A 42 -8.10 -21.55 7.60
C HIS A 42 -8.31 -20.08 7.95
N TRP A 43 -7.99 -19.14 7.05
CA TRP A 43 -8.27 -17.72 7.28
C TRP A 43 -9.78 -17.45 7.22
N PRO A 44 -10.28 -16.46 7.99
CA PRO A 44 -11.63 -15.96 7.82
C PRO A 44 -11.84 -15.44 6.38
N ALA A 45 -13.09 -15.41 5.93
CA ALA A 45 -13.43 -14.81 4.64
C ALA A 45 -12.95 -13.35 4.58
N MET A 46 -12.34 -12.97 3.46
CA MET A 46 -11.78 -11.64 3.22
C MET A 46 -12.32 -11.09 1.91
N ARG A 47 -12.52 -9.77 1.84
CA ARG A 47 -12.75 -9.04 0.60
C ARG A 47 -11.45 -8.38 0.15
N PHE A 48 -10.97 -8.74 -1.03
CA PHE A 48 -9.92 -8.02 -1.72
C PHE A 48 -10.55 -6.98 -2.65
N VAL A 49 -10.07 -5.75 -2.56
CA VAL A 49 -10.50 -4.60 -3.37
C VAL A 49 -9.28 -4.08 -4.12
N PHE A 50 -9.30 -4.20 -5.44
CA PHE A 50 -8.24 -3.75 -6.33
C PHE A 50 -8.72 -2.54 -7.12
N PRO A 51 -8.50 -1.31 -6.63
CA PRO A 51 -8.89 -0.10 -7.35
C PRO A 51 -8.04 0.13 -8.58
N HIS A 52 -8.64 0.80 -9.56
CA HIS A 52 -7.90 1.36 -10.69
C HIS A 52 -7.56 2.82 -10.41
N ALA A 53 -6.28 3.18 -10.49
CA ALA A 53 -5.87 4.58 -10.45
C ALA A 53 -6.49 5.37 -11.64
N PRO A 54 -6.77 6.67 -11.48
CA PRO A 54 -7.23 7.52 -12.57
C PRO A 54 -6.22 7.60 -13.72
N VAL A 55 -6.72 7.80 -14.94
CA VAL A 55 -5.86 8.07 -16.12
C VAL A 55 -5.45 9.55 -16.12
N ARG A 56 -4.15 9.81 -15.98
CA ARG A 56 -3.56 11.15 -15.98
C ARG A 56 -2.29 11.18 -16.83
N ALA A 57 -1.87 12.38 -17.22
CA ALA A 57 -0.59 12.57 -17.90
C ALA A 57 0.55 12.36 -16.89
N VAL A 58 1.64 11.74 -17.33
CA VAL A 58 2.80 11.43 -16.49
C VAL A 58 4.05 12.08 -17.06
N THR A 59 4.62 13.05 -16.34
CA THR A 59 5.71 13.92 -16.77
C THR A 59 6.99 13.14 -17.09
N ILE A 60 7.42 12.23 -16.22
CA ILE A 60 8.61 11.39 -16.48
C ILE A 60 8.49 10.51 -17.74
N ASN A 61 7.25 10.24 -18.18
CA ASN A 61 6.95 9.48 -19.40
C ASN A 61 6.57 10.40 -20.58
N GLY A 62 7.09 11.62 -20.61
CA GLY A 62 6.85 12.57 -21.71
C GLY A 62 5.40 13.02 -21.84
N GLY A 63 4.62 12.99 -20.75
CA GLY A 63 3.20 13.38 -20.76
C GLY A 63 2.24 12.29 -21.24
N ALA A 64 2.73 11.05 -21.45
CA ALA A 64 1.86 9.93 -21.80
C ALA A 64 0.73 9.76 -20.77
N ARG A 65 -0.50 9.51 -21.26
CA ARG A 65 -1.67 9.28 -20.41
C ARG A 65 -1.77 7.81 -20.03
N MET A 66 -1.67 7.53 -18.74
CA MET A 66 -1.77 6.18 -18.18
C MET A 66 -2.36 6.22 -16.78
N ARG A 67 -2.67 5.05 -16.21
CA ARG A 67 -3.14 4.97 -14.84
C ARG A 67 -2.01 5.31 -13.87
N ALA A 68 -2.23 6.34 -13.07
CA ALA A 68 -1.27 6.78 -12.07
C ALA A 68 -1.99 7.39 -10.87
N TRP A 69 -1.47 7.13 -9.68
CA TRP A 69 -1.93 7.72 -8.43
C TRP A 69 -1.50 9.20 -8.32
N TYR A 70 -0.29 9.50 -8.78
CA TYR A 70 0.26 10.84 -8.82
C TYR A 70 1.16 10.99 -10.04
N ASP A 71 1.52 12.23 -10.38
CA ASP A 71 2.51 12.55 -11.40
C ASP A 71 3.94 12.49 -10.82
N ILE A 72 4.89 12.12 -11.67
CA ILE A 72 6.31 12.07 -11.37
C ILE A 72 6.98 13.25 -12.07
N VAL A 73 7.17 14.34 -11.33
CA VAL A 73 7.55 15.68 -11.84
C VAL A 73 9.04 16.01 -11.70
N GLY A 74 9.81 15.16 -11.02
CA GLY A 74 11.22 15.42 -10.70
C GLY A 74 12.12 14.20 -10.91
N MET A 75 13.42 14.46 -10.98
CA MET A 75 14.45 13.42 -11.07
C MET A 75 14.87 12.88 -9.70
N ASP A 76 14.70 13.67 -8.63
CA ASP A 76 14.96 13.21 -7.26
C ASP A 76 13.87 12.22 -6.83
N LEU A 77 14.26 10.96 -6.72
CA LEU A 77 13.35 9.87 -6.40
C LEU A 77 12.56 10.06 -5.09
N ALA A 78 13.11 10.77 -4.10
CA ALA A 78 12.44 11.00 -2.82
C ALA A 78 11.36 12.10 -2.87
N SER A 79 11.50 13.07 -3.79
CA SER A 79 10.62 14.24 -3.91
C SER A 79 9.90 14.36 -5.26
N ARG A 80 10.04 13.37 -6.15
CA ARG A 80 9.46 13.37 -7.50
C ARG A 80 7.93 13.29 -7.55
N ALA A 81 7.28 12.87 -6.46
CA ALA A 81 5.83 12.74 -6.41
C ALA A 81 5.17 14.12 -6.28
N ASP A 82 4.22 14.44 -7.15
CA ASP A 82 3.47 15.68 -7.01
C ASP A 82 2.53 15.62 -5.78
N THR A 83 2.64 16.62 -4.90
CA THR A 83 1.92 16.62 -3.62
C THR A 83 0.40 16.64 -3.79
N ALA A 84 -0.10 17.30 -4.84
CA ALA A 84 -1.53 17.41 -5.11
C ALA A 84 -2.15 16.06 -5.51
N GLY A 85 -1.49 15.32 -6.42
CA GLY A 85 -1.88 13.98 -6.83
C GLY A 85 -1.79 12.96 -5.69
N VAL A 86 -0.77 13.08 -4.84
CA VAL A 86 -0.69 12.25 -3.61
C VAL A 86 -1.89 12.52 -2.70
N ALA A 87 -2.22 13.78 -2.43
CA ALA A 87 -3.37 14.15 -1.59
C ALA A 87 -4.71 13.70 -2.19
N GLU A 88 -4.88 13.82 -3.51
CA GLU A 88 -6.05 13.33 -4.23
C GLU A 88 -6.20 11.82 -4.08
N SER A 89 -5.12 11.06 -4.29
CA SER A 89 -5.10 9.61 -4.15
C SER A 89 -5.39 9.16 -2.71
N ILE A 90 -4.84 9.84 -1.72
CA ILE A 90 -5.15 9.59 -0.30
C ILE A 90 -6.66 9.73 -0.06
N ALA A 91 -7.30 10.79 -0.56
CA ALA A 91 -8.74 11.00 -0.40
C ALA A 91 -9.57 9.92 -1.12
N GLN A 92 -9.11 9.45 -2.29
CA GLN A 92 -9.77 8.37 -3.02
C GLN A 92 -9.64 7.02 -2.31
N VAL A 93 -8.48 6.72 -1.73
CA VAL A 93 -8.24 5.52 -0.93
C VAL A 93 -9.03 5.57 0.37
N ASP A 94 -9.11 6.74 1.03
CA ASP A 94 -9.94 6.93 2.21
C ASP A 94 -11.41 6.61 1.91
N ALA A 95 -11.94 7.10 0.78
CA ALA A 95 -13.31 6.79 0.39
C ALA A 95 -13.57 5.28 0.20
N LEU A 96 -12.57 4.52 -0.27
CA LEU A 96 -12.65 3.05 -0.35
C LEU A 96 -12.64 2.40 1.04
N ILE A 97 -11.79 2.89 1.95
CA ILE A 97 -11.75 2.42 3.34
C ILE A 97 -13.08 2.70 4.04
N GLN A 98 -13.62 3.91 3.93
CA GLN A 98 -14.92 4.28 4.51
C GLN A 98 -16.05 3.44 3.93
N ARG A 99 -16.00 3.07 2.65
CA ARG A 99 -16.96 2.14 2.04
C ARG A 99 -16.90 0.76 2.69
N GLU A 100 -15.72 0.21 2.96
CA GLU A 100 -15.61 -1.08 3.66
C GLU A 100 -16.08 -1.00 5.12
N VAL A 101 -15.84 0.14 5.79
CA VAL A 101 -16.40 0.43 7.12
C VAL A 101 -17.93 0.44 7.09
N GLN A 102 -18.54 1.11 6.11
CA GLN A 102 -20.00 1.11 5.92
C GLN A 102 -20.57 -0.27 5.60
N ARG A 103 -19.74 -1.17 5.03
CA ARG A 103 -20.07 -2.58 4.79
C ARG A 103 -19.83 -3.47 6.02
N GLY A 104 -19.50 -2.89 7.18
CA GLY A 104 -19.37 -3.58 8.46
C GLY A 104 -17.96 -4.06 8.79
N ILE A 105 -16.93 -3.67 8.03
CA ILE A 105 -15.54 -4.05 8.31
C ILE A 105 -14.88 -2.96 9.15
N ALA A 106 -14.64 -3.24 10.42
CA ALA A 106 -13.95 -2.29 11.31
C ALA A 106 -12.55 -1.93 10.75
N PRO A 107 -12.05 -0.69 10.95
CA PRO A 107 -10.71 -0.27 10.50
C PRO A 107 -9.58 -1.21 10.96
N ALA A 108 -9.67 -1.73 12.19
CA ALA A 108 -8.76 -2.73 12.75
C ALA A 108 -8.79 -4.10 12.03
N ARG A 109 -9.65 -4.27 11.02
CA ARG A 109 -9.74 -5.45 10.13
C ARG A 109 -9.54 -5.10 8.65
N ILE A 110 -9.01 -3.91 8.37
CA ILE A 110 -8.66 -3.45 7.02
C ILE A 110 -7.14 -3.43 6.90
N LEU A 111 -6.62 -4.06 5.85
CA LEU A 111 -5.23 -3.94 5.42
C LEU A 111 -5.17 -3.05 4.18
N LEU A 112 -4.23 -2.11 4.16
CA LEU A 112 -3.92 -1.31 2.97
C LEU A 112 -2.57 -1.77 2.42
N ALA A 113 -2.59 -2.36 1.23
CA ALA A 113 -1.42 -2.85 0.53
C ALA A 113 -1.13 -2.02 -0.71
N GLY A 114 0.15 -1.89 -1.07
CA GLY A 114 0.51 -1.20 -2.29
C GLY A 114 1.89 -1.56 -2.80
N PHE A 115 2.02 -1.65 -4.12
CA PHE A 115 3.27 -1.90 -4.82
C PHE A 115 3.74 -0.63 -5.52
N SER A 116 5.04 -0.31 -5.46
CA SER A 116 5.65 0.83 -6.15
C SER A 116 4.87 2.12 -5.88
N GLN A 117 4.30 2.78 -6.89
CA GLN A 117 3.48 3.99 -6.71
C GLN A 117 2.30 3.79 -5.74
N GLY A 118 1.63 2.64 -5.78
CA GLY A 118 0.56 2.30 -4.85
C GLY A 118 1.08 2.21 -3.40
N GLY A 119 2.26 1.62 -3.20
CA GLY A 119 2.91 1.55 -1.88
C GLY A 119 3.25 2.93 -1.32
N ALA A 120 3.58 3.88 -2.17
CA ALA A 120 3.87 5.26 -1.76
C ALA A 120 2.60 5.97 -1.24
N ILE A 121 1.45 5.71 -1.87
CA ILE A 121 0.14 6.15 -1.36
C ILE A 121 -0.21 5.43 -0.07
N THR A 122 0.02 4.12 0.03
CA THR A 122 -0.21 3.35 1.27
C THR A 122 0.52 3.95 2.46
N LEU A 123 1.81 4.26 2.30
CA LEU A 123 2.60 4.88 3.36
C LEU A 123 2.15 6.31 3.67
N SER A 124 1.80 7.09 2.66
CA SER A 124 1.35 8.48 2.85
C SER A 124 -0.01 8.57 3.54
N TYR A 125 -0.96 7.70 3.17
CA TYR A 125 -2.23 7.52 3.88
C TYR A 125 -1.98 7.09 5.33
N GLY A 126 -1.06 6.14 5.53
CA GLY A 126 -0.68 5.62 6.83
C GLY A 126 -0.18 6.67 7.83
N LEU A 127 0.42 7.77 7.38
CA LEU A 127 0.83 8.84 8.29
C LEU A 127 -0.36 9.56 8.95
N GLN A 128 -1.54 9.52 8.34
CA GLN A 128 -2.70 10.31 8.75
C GLN A 128 -3.93 9.46 9.10
N ALA A 129 -3.82 8.12 9.05
CA ALA A 129 -4.96 7.23 9.28
C ALA A 129 -5.39 7.24 10.75
N THR A 130 -6.63 7.68 10.99
CA THR A 130 -7.28 7.66 12.30
C THR A 130 -8.77 7.32 12.13
N PRO A 131 -9.28 6.24 12.74
CA PRO A 131 -8.56 5.24 13.54
C PRO A 131 -7.52 4.44 12.72
N PRO A 132 -6.51 3.83 13.37
CA PRO A 132 -5.49 3.05 12.68
C PRO A 132 -6.10 1.81 12.00
N LEU A 133 -5.56 1.47 10.83
CA LEU A 133 -5.87 0.22 10.14
C LEU A 133 -5.18 -0.99 10.81
N ALA A 134 -5.58 -2.20 10.42
CA ALA A 134 -4.94 -3.45 10.89
C ALA A 134 -3.44 -3.52 10.52
N GLY A 135 -3.06 -2.83 9.45
CA GLY A 135 -1.67 -2.69 9.04
C GLY A 135 -1.50 -2.17 7.61
N LEU A 136 -0.26 -1.82 7.30
CA LEU A 136 0.17 -1.28 6.03
C LEU A 136 1.16 -2.24 5.37
N VAL A 137 0.98 -2.52 4.08
CA VAL A 137 1.86 -3.40 3.30
C VAL A 137 2.48 -2.57 2.17
N ALA A 138 3.78 -2.36 2.25
CA ALA A 138 4.55 -1.53 1.33
C ALA A 138 5.58 -2.39 0.59
N MET A 139 5.40 -2.57 -0.72
CA MET A 139 6.24 -3.45 -1.54
C MET A 139 6.97 -2.65 -2.61
N SER A 140 8.30 -2.80 -2.67
CA SER A 140 9.20 -2.18 -3.66
C SER A 140 8.88 -0.70 -3.90
N THR A 141 8.83 0.07 -2.80
CA THR A 141 8.29 1.43 -2.78
C THR A 141 9.14 2.38 -1.93
N TYR A 142 8.68 3.62 -1.78
CA TYR A 142 9.31 4.67 -0.99
C TYR A 142 8.23 5.54 -0.34
N LEU A 143 8.57 6.23 0.75
CA LEU A 143 7.75 7.26 1.36
C LEU A 143 7.98 8.58 0.61
N PRO A 144 6.96 9.15 -0.05
CA PRO A 144 7.07 10.47 -0.67
C PRO A 144 7.33 11.55 0.37
N ASP A 145 8.23 12.50 0.04
CA ASP A 145 8.58 13.64 0.88
C ASP A 145 8.84 13.24 2.36
N PRO A 146 9.89 12.45 2.60
CA PRO A 146 10.22 11.98 3.95
C PRO A 146 10.57 13.14 4.90
N ALA A 147 11.01 14.29 4.38
CA ALA A 147 11.35 15.47 5.18
C ALA A 147 10.11 16.07 5.85
N SER A 148 8.96 16.09 5.18
CA SER A 148 7.68 16.54 5.73
C SER A 148 6.87 15.42 6.37
N ALA A 149 7.43 14.22 6.57
CA ALA A 149 6.66 13.10 7.11
C ALA A 149 6.19 13.34 8.56
N ALA A 150 7.03 13.98 9.39
CA ALA A 150 6.70 14.29 10.77
C ALA A 150 5.53 15.30 10.90
N SER A 151 5.44 16.29 10.01
CA SER A 151 4.37 17.28 10.03
C SER A 151 3.03 16.73 9.54
N ARG A 152 3.04 15.65 8.75
CA ARG A 152 1.86 14.93 8.28
C ARG A 152 1.37 13.86 9.26
N LEU A 153 2.18 13.52 10.28
CA LEU A 153 1.86 12.47 11.22
C LEU A 153 0.69 12.87 12.13
N VAL A 154 -0.41 12.14 12.05
CA VAL A 154 -1.55 12.28 12.97
C VAL A 154 -1.33 11.40 14.21
N ALA A 155 -1.68 11.93 15.37
CA ALA A 155 -1.59 11.18 16.63
C ALA A 155 -2.39 9.87 16.56
N GLY A 156 -1.74 8.76 16.94
CA GLY A 156 -2.33 7.42 16.91
C GLY A 156 -2.12 6.63 15.62
N ALA A 157 -1.71 7.27 14.52
CA ALA A 157 -1.47 6.59 13.24
C ALA A 157 -0.34 5.53 13.33
N THR A 158 0.66 5.77 14.18
CA THR A 158 1.80 4.86 14.41
C THR A 158 1.42 3.51 15.02
N ALA A 159 0.19 3.34 15.50
CA ALA A 159 -0.32 2.06 15.98
C ALA A 159 -0.46 1.02 14.85
N GLN A 160 -0.48 1.46 13.60
CA GLN A 160 -0.50 0.57 12.43
C GLN A 160 0.86 -0.13 12.28
N PRO A 161 0.93 -1.47 12.32
CA PRO A 161 2.16 -2.17 11.95
C PRO A 161 2.40 -2.05 10.44
N VAL A 162 3.67 -2.02 10.03
CA VAL A 162 4.08 -1.94 8.63
C VAL A 162 4.86 -3.19 8.24
N PHE A 163 4.39 -3.91 7.22
CA PHE A 163 5.19 -4.84 6.45
C PHE A 163 5.84 -4.07 5.31
N PHE A 164 7.17 -4.08 5.23
CA PHE A 164 7.91 -3.42 4.17
C PHE A 164 8.81 -4.42 3.47
N ALA A 165 8.58 -4.70 2.20
CA ALA A 165 9.37 -5.62 1.39
C ALA A 165 10.00 -4.90 0.21
N HIS A 166 11.23 -5.29 -0.16
CA HIS A 166 11.94 -4.64 -1.26
C HIS A 166 12.90 -5.60 -1.97
N GLY A 167 13.02 -5.46 -3.29
CA GLY A 167 14.02 -6.14 -4.10
C GLY A 167 15.42 -5.55 -3.89
N SER A 168 16.41 -6.35 -3.51
CA SER A 168 17.78 -5.87 -3.32
C SER A 168 18.50 -5.50 -4.61
N ALA A 169 17.96 -5.94 -5.76
CA ALA A 169 18.46 -5.62 -7.10
C ALA A 169 17.45 -4.76 -7.90
N ASP A 170 16.55 -4.04 -7.22
CA ASP A 170 15.54 -3.19 -7.85
C ASP A 170 16.16 -1.99 -8.60
N PRO A 171 16.05 -1.94 -9.95
CA PRO A 171 16.63 -0.86 -10.74
C PRO A 171 15.69 0.35 -10.89
N VAL A 172 14.43 0.24 -10.46
CA VAL A 172 13.38 1.26 -10.65
C VAL A 172 13.21 2.11 -9.39
N VAL A 173 13.12 1.44 -8.24
CA VAL A 173 13.11 2.06 -6.91
C VAL A 173 14.30 1.51 -6.15
N PRO A 174 15.45 2.21 -6.16
CA PRO A 174 16.65 1.72 -5.49
C PRO A 174 16.41 1.35 -4.03
N LEU A 175 16.96 0.22 -3.59
CA LEU A 175 16.82 -0.29 -2.21
C LEU A 175 17.09 0.79 -1.15
N ALA A 176 18.10 1.64 -1.38
CA ALA A 176 18.46 2.72 -0.46
C ALA A 176 17.29 3.67 -0.13
N LEU A 177 16.34 3.87 -1.05
CA LEU A 177 15.14 4.67 -0.79
C LEU A 177 14.10 3.93 0.05
N GLY A 178 13.93 2.63 -0.20
CA GLY A 178 13.12 1.77 0.67
C GLY A 178 13.69 1.76 2.09
N GLU A 179 15.01 1.67 2.23
CA GLU A 179 15.70 1.74 3.52
C GLU A 179 15.54 3.08 4.21
N LEU A 180 15.69 4.19 3.49
CA LEU A 180 15.40 5.53 4.01
C LEU A 180 13.95 5.62 4.51
N SER A 181 13.00 5.10 3.74
CA SER A 181 11.57 5.10 4.10
C SER A 181 11.31 4.29 5.37
N MET A 182 11.89 3.09 5.48
CA MET A 182 11.81 2.28 6.69
C MET A 182 12.43 2.98 7.90
N GLN A 183 13.58 3.64 7.73
CA GLN A 183 14.23 4.41 8.80
C GLN A 183 13.37 5.59 9.25
N THR A 184 12.81 6.36 8.31
CA THR A 184 11.90 7.48 8.61
C THR A 184 10.68 6.99 9.38
N LEU A 185 10.00 5.94 8.92
CA LEU A 185 8.82 5.38 9.59
C LEU A 185 9.14 4.89 11.02
N ARG A 186 10.28 4.20 11.21
CA ARG A 186 10.73 3.81 12.56
C ARG A 186 11.03 5.02 13.44
N GLY A 187 11.66 6.06 12.90
CA GLY A 187 11.93 7.31 13.59
C GLY A 187 10.66 8.06 14.02
N LEU A 188 9.58 7.90 13.26
CA LEU A 188 8.24 8.42 13.61
C LEU A 188 7.50 7.55 14.63
N GLY A 189 7.98 6.34 14.92
CA GLY A 189 7.39 5.43 15.91
C GLY A 189 6.55 4.29 15.35
N PHE A 190 6.52 4.08 14.03
CA PHE A 190 5.87 2.89 13.45
C PHE A 190 6.65 1.61 13.78
N THR A 191 5.94 0.52 14.02
CA THR A 191 6.55 -0.82 14.06
C THR A 191 6.72 -1.33 12.63
N VAL A 192 7.95 -1.30 12.11
CA VAL A 192 8.26 -1.69 10.72
C VAL A 192 9.02 -3.01 10.66
N GLN A 193 8.38 -4.04 10.11
CA GLN A 193 9.00 -5.31 9.76
C GLN A 193 9.52 -5.24 8.32
N GLY A 194 10.84 -5.10 8.18
CA GLY A 194 11.52 -4.92 6.89
C GLY A 194 12.06 -6.23 6.34
N HIS A 195 11.78 -6.50 5.07
CA HIS A 195 12.21 -7.68 4.32
C HIS A 195 12.98 -7.25 3.06
N ARG A 196 14.01 -8.02 2.70
CA ARG A 196 14.79 -7.84 1.47
C ARG A 196 14.86 -9.15 0.72
N TYR A 197 14.63 -9.11 -0.59
CA TYR A 197 14.63 -10.30 -1.43
C TYR A 197 15.60 -10.13 -2.61
N PRO A 198 16.33 -11.17 -3.04
CA PRO A 198 17.23 -11.12 -4.19
C PRO A 198 16.46 -11.08 -5.52
N MET A 199 15.70 -10.00 -5.73
CA MET A 199 14.85 -9.76 -6.89
C MET A 199 14.95 -8.31 -7.36
N ALA A 200 14.48 -8.06 -8.58
CA ALA A 200 14.35 -6.73 -9.17
C ALA A 200 13.05 -6.04 -8.72
N HIS A 201 12.48 -5.16 -9.55
CA HIS A 201 11.22 -4.47 -9.28
C HIS A 201 10.00 -5.37 -9.52
N GLN A 202 9.77 -6.33 -8.63
CA GLN A 202 8.71 -7.32 -8.74
C GLN A 202 8.31 -7.85 -7.35
N VAL A 203 7.47 -8.88 -7.32
CA VAL A 203 7.13 -9.67 -6.11
C VAL A 203 7.55 -11.12 -6.32
N CYS A 204 8.02 -11.80 -5.27
CA CYS A 204 8.44 -13.21 -5.33
C CYS A 204 7.67 -14.12 -4.35
N GLY A 205 7.82 -15.44 -4.50
CA GLY A 205 7.10 -16.41 -3.67
C GLY A 205 7.48 -16.35 -2.19
N GLU A 206 8.76 -16.10 -1.88
CA GLU A 206 9.22 -15.90 -0.51
C GLU A 206 8.59 -14.66 0.13
N GLU A 207 8.45 -13.57 -0.62
CA GLU A 207 7.76 -12.36 -0.18
C GLU A 207 6.28 -12.63 0.12
N ILE A 208 5.58 -13.34 -0.76
CA ILE A 208 4.17 -13.70 -0.56
C ILE A 208 4.02 -14.57 0.69
N LYS A 209 4.92 -15.52 0.91
CA LYS A 209 4.92 -16.39 2.09
C LYS A 209 5.10 -15.57 3.38
N ASP A 210 6.10 -14.69 3.42
CA ASP A 210 6.38 -13.84 4.58
C ASP A 210 5.24 -12.85 4.84
N LEU A 211 4.65 -12.29 3.78
CA LEU A 211 3.46 -11.45 3.88
C LEU A 211 2.28 -12.24 4.46
N ALA A 212 2.07 -13.49 4.02
CA ALA A 212 1.03 -14.33 4.57
C ALA A 212 1.25 -14.62 6.07
N ASP A 213 2.48 -14.93 6.48
CA ASP A 213 2.84 -15.11 7.90
C ASP A 213 2.57 -13.82 8.70
N TRP A 214 2.90 -12.66 8.14
CA TRP A 214 2.66 -11.37 8.77
C TRP A 214 1.18 -11.05 8.92
N ILE A 215 0.36 -11.28 7.88
CA ILE A 215 -1.10 -11.10 7.91
C ILE A 215 -1.72 -12.02 8.95
N GLU A 216 -1.34 -13.29 8.97
CA GLU A 216 -1.89 -14.29 9.90
C GLU A 216 -1.77 -13.88 11.37
N GLN A 217 -0.64 -13.28 11.76
CA GLN A 217 -0.47 -12.75 13.11
C GLN A 217 -1.50 -11.68 13.47
N ARG A 218 -1.97 -10.89 12.49
CA ARG A 218 -3.00 -9.84 12.72
C ARG A 218 -4.39 -10.45 12.80
N LEU A 219 -4.64 -11.51 12.03
CA LEU A 219 -5.93 -12.24 12.07
C LEU A 219 -6.20 -12.88 13.44
N GLN A 220 -5.16 -13.12 14.24
CA GLN A 220 -5.24 -13.69 15.59
C GLN A 220 -5.46 -12.65 16.69
N LEU A 221 -5.36 -11.35 16.38
CA LEU A 221 -5.56 -10.29 17.37
C LEU A 221 -7.08 -10.14 17.66
N PRO A 222 -7.46 -9.94 18.93
CA PRO A 222 -8.84 -9.57 19.26
C PRO A 222 -9.18 -8.24 18.58
N ALA A 223 -10.42 -8.13 18.10
CA ALA A 223 -10.93 -6.94 17.43
C ALA A 223 -11.20 -5.78 18.40
#